data_AF-A0A1Q3AL07-F1
#
_entry.id   AF-A0A1Q3AL07-F1
#
_cell.length_a   1.000
_cell.length_b   1.000
_cell.length_c   1.000
_cell.angle_alpha   90.00
_cell.angle_beta   90.00
_cell.angle_gamma   90.00
#
_symmetry.space_group_name_H-M   'P 1'
#
loop_
_entity.id
_entity.type
_entity.pdbx_description
1 polymer ?
#
loop_
_entity_poly.entity_id
_entity_poly.type
_entity_poly.pdbx_seq_one_letter_code
_entity_poly.pdbx_strand_id
1 'polypeptide(L)'
;MMAGEISVIFPICGLIFTLSLELFALIVLSDKKGMRAVKNDLRNSISFLVEIVKIQPGLDTDKWDLIASLLNRIFHNNDDNITPYFFYDGSNCASFFKSWYFDPYTKETESDTANTSESDTAVASKSDAVNTSGHGISGIQPMLGEAVKAYNDSLKEYWREHTELFF
;
A
#
# COMPACT_ATOMS: atom_id res chain seq x y z
N MET A 1 -12.58 -7.65 -55.27
CA MET A 1 -12.24 -8.77 -54.37
C MET A 1 -11.41 -8.24 -53.21
N MET A 2 -12.00 -7.42 -52.33
CA MET A 2 -11.32 -6.81 -51.14
C MET A 2 -12.28 -6.62 -49.94
N ALA A 3 -13.58 -6.89 -50.09
CA ALA A 3 -14.59 -6.59 -49.07
C ALA A 3 -14.69 -7.66 -47.96
N GLY A 4 -14.17 -8.86 -48.18
CA GLY A 4 -14.26 -9.97 -47.22
C GLY A 4 -13.30 -9.85 -46.03
N GLU A 5 -12.14 -9.21 -46.20
CA GLU A 5 -11.09 -9.20 -45.16
C GLU A 5 -11.32 -8.15 -44.06
N ILE A 6 -11.94 -7.00 -44.39
CA ILE A 6 -12.26 -5.95 -43.41
C ILE A 6 -13.36 -6.42 -42.44
N SER A 7 -14.26 -7.29 -42.91
CA SER A 7 -15.39 -7.81 -42.12
C SER A 7 -14.97 -8.76 -41.00
N VAL A 8 -13.80 -9.41 -41.11
CA VAL A 8 -13.30 -10.37 -40.11
C VAL A 8 -12.37 -9.71 -39.08
N ILE A 9 -11.75 -8.58 -39.42
CA ILE A 9 -10.87 -7.83 -38.51
C ILE A 9 -11.65 -7.22 -37.34
N PHE A 10 -12.86 -6.71 -37.58
CA PHE A 10 -13.70 -6.10 -36.55
C PHE A 10 -14.05 -7.05 -35.38
N PRO A 11 -14.54 -8.28 -35.60
CA PRO A 11 -14.79 -9.22 -34.51
C PRO A 11 -13.50 -9.72 -33.84
N ILE A 12 -12.39 -9.86 -34.58
CA ILE A 12 -11.10 -10.27 -34.00
C ILE A 12 -10.55 -9.19 -33.05
N CYS A 13 -10.61 -7.92 -33.44
CA CYS A 13 -10.20 -6.81 -32.56
C CYS A 13 -11.09 -6.73 -31.32
N GLY A 14 -12.41 -6.89 -31.47
CA GLY A 14 -13.33 -6.92 -30.32
C GLY A 14 -12.99 -8.02 -29.32
N LEU A 15 -12.69 -9.24 -29.80
CA LEU A 15 -12.27 -10.36 -28.96
C LEU A 15 -10.92 -10.13 -28.28
N ILE A 16 -9.96 -9.51 -28.97
CA ILE A 16 -8.67 -9.16 -28.37
C ILE A 16 -8.86 -8.11 -27.26
N PHE A 17 -9.71 -7.10 -27.49
CA PHE A 17 -10.00 -6.07 -26.48
C PHE A 17 -10.70 -6.64 -25.25
N THR A 18 -11.68 -7.53 -25.40
CA THR A 18 -12.36 -8.15 -24.26
C THR A 18 -11.42 -9.06 -23.48
N LEU A 19 -10.65 -9.92 -24.17
CA LEU A 19 -9.65 -10.77 -23.50
C LEU A 19 -8.56 -9.95 -22.80
N SER A 20 -8.18 -8.79 -23.36
CA SER A 20 -7.22 -7.88 -22.73
C SER A 20 -7.78 -7.26 -21.45
N LEU A 21 -9.06 -6.85 -21.47
CA LEU A 21 -9.72 -6.25 -20.30
C LEU A 21 -9.86 -7.26 -19.16
N GLU A 22 -10.29 -8.49 -19.47
CA GLU A 22 -10.43 -9.57 -18.49
C GLU A 22 -9.08 -9.97 -17.89
N LEU A 23 -8.04 -10.10 -18.73
CA LEU A 23 -6.70 -10.42 -18.27
C LEU A 23 -6.14 -9.31 -17.38
N PHE A 24 -6.36 -8.05 -17.75
CA PHE A 24 -5.96 -6.90 -16.95
C PHE A 24 -6.66 -6.88 -15.58
N ALA A 25 -7.97 -7.16 -15.54
CA ALA A 25 -8.72 -7.25 -14.29
C ALA A 25 -8.19 -8.36 -13.37
N LEU A 26 -7.85 -9.54 -13.92
CA LEU A 26 -7.27 -10.65 -13.16
C LEU A 26 -5.86 -10.31 -12.62
N ILE A 27 -5.04 -9.60 -13.39
CA ILE A 27 -3.74 -9.11 -12.94
C ILE A 27 -3.92 -8.15 -11.75
N VAL A 28 -4.80 -7.16 -11.86
CA VAL A 28 -5.07 -6.19 -10.79
C VAL A 28 -5.64 -6.85 -9.52
N LEU A 29 -6.53 -7.83 -9.66
CA LEU A 29 -7.09 -8.56 -8.52
C LEU A 29 -6.05 -9.47 -7.83
N SER A 30 -5.18 -10.12 -8.62
CA SER A 30 -4.09 -10.94 -8.10
C SER A 30 -3.07 -10.10 -7.34
N ASP A 31 -2.75 -8.92 -7.86
CA ASP A 31 -1.83 -7.97 -7.26
C ASP A 31 -2.35 -7.46 -5.91
N LYS A 32 -3.65 -7.09 -5.84
CA LYS A 32 -4.31 -6.70 -4.58
C LYS A 32 -4.31 -7.81 -3.54
N LYS A 33 -4.50 -9.07 -3.95
CA LYS A 33 -4.47 -10.22 -3.05
C LYS A 33 -3.05 -10.47 -2.52
N GLY A 34 -2.05 -10.42 -3.40
CA GLY A 34 -0.63 -10.52 -3.05
C GLY A 34 -0.22 -9.43 -2.07
N MET A 35 -0.52 -8.16 -2.38
CA MET A 35 -0.26 -7.02 -1.51
C MET A 35 -0.83 -7.18 -0.10
N ARG A 36 -2.09 -7.65 0.01
CA ARG A 36 -2.72 -7.90 1.31
C ARG A 36 -2.01 -9.03 2.07
N ALA A 37 -1.61 -10.09 1.38
CA ALA A 37 -0.87 -11.18 2.01
C ALA A 37 0.49 -10.71 2.54
N VAL A 38 1.25 -9.94 1.74
CA VAL A 38 2.54 -9.37 2.16
C VAL A 38 2.37 -8.43 3.36
N LYS A 39 1.37 -7.54 3.33
CA LYS A 39 1.08 -6.60 4.43
C LYS A 39 0.62 -7.31 5.71
N ASN A 40 -0.20 -8.36 5.59
CA ASN A 40 -0.74 -9.05 6.76
C ASN A 40 0.29 -9.97 7.43
N ASP A 41 1.39 -10.31 6.74
CA ASP A 41 2.48 -11.05 7.32
C ASP A 41 3.30 -10.15 8.28
N LEU A 42 3.44 -10.63 9.52
CA LEU A 42 4.12 -9.91 10.60
C LEU A 42 5.62 -9.75 10.33
N ARG A 43 6.28 -10.76 9.75
CA ARG A 43 7.72 -10.73 9.48
C ARG A 43 8.02 -9.74 8.36
N ASN A 44 7.22 -9.76 7.30
CA ASN A 44 7.33 -8.82 6.19
C ASN A 44 7.11 -7.38 6.67
N SER A 45 6.07 -7.15 7.47
CA SER A 45 5.78 -5.82 8.04
C SER A 45 6.90 -5.31 8.93
N ILE A 46 7.42 -6.15 9.84
CA ILE A 46 8.56 -5.79 10.70
C ILE A 46 9.80 -5.50 9.86
N SER A 47 10.14 -6.37 8.91
CA SER A 47 11.30 -6.16 8.03
C SER A 47 11.17 -4.86 7.22
N PHE A 48 9.98 -4.53 6.72
CA PHE A 48 9.71 -3.26 6.04
C PHE A 48 10.06 -2.08 6.95
N LEU A 49 9.44 -2.03 8.14
CA LEU A 49 9.62 -0.91 9.06
C LEU A 49 11.07 -0.78 9.55
N VAL A 50 11.74 -1.90 9.82
CA VAL A 50 13.14 -1.93 10.24
C VAL A 50 14.06 -1.33 9.18
N GLU A 51 13.90 -1.70 7.91
CA GLU A 51 14.75 -1.16 6.84
C GLU A 51 14.52 0.35 6.64
N ILE A 52 13.28 0.82 6.79
CA ILE A 52 12.98 2.27 6.78
C ILE A 52 13.67 2.99 7.94
N VAL A 53 13.61 2.45 9.17
CA VAL A 53 14.26 3.04 10.35
C VAL A 53 15.77 3.13 10.17
N LYS A 54 16.38 2.09 9.61
CA LYS A 54 17.84 2.03 9.39
C LYS A 54 18.32 3.02 8.34
N ILE A 55 17.64 3.07 7.20
CA ILE A 55 18.10 3.83 6.03
C ILE A 55 17.63 5.28 6.07
N GLN A 56 16.50 5.56 6.72
CA GLN A 56 15.87 6.88 6.79
C GLN A 56 15.79 7.55 5.41
N PRO A 57 14.98 6.99 4.51
CA PRO A 57 14.99 7.40 3.10
C PRO A 57 14.46 8.82 2.89
N GLY A 58 13.58 9.33 3.75
CA GLY A 58 12.99 10.66 3.58
C GLY A 58 12.30 10.80 2.21
N LEU A 59 12.71 11.80 1.44
CA LEU A 59 12.29 12.05 0.05
C LEU A 59 13.28 11.56 -1.01
N ASP A 60 14.37 10.90 -0.60
CA ASP A 60 15.46 10.48 -1.48
C ASP A 60 15.09 9.16 -2.19
N THR A 61 14.86 9.24 -3.50
CA THR A 61 14.46 8.10 -4.34
C THR A 61 15.52 7.01 -4.38
N ASP A 62 16.81 7.33 -4.35
CA ASP A 62 17.88 6.34 -4.43
C ASP A 62 17.93 5.47 -3.17
N LYS A 63 17.64 6.07 -2.01
CA LYS A 63 17.48 5.33 -0.75
C LYS A 63 16.24 4.43 -0.78
N TRP A 64 15.16 4.89 -1.40
CA TRP A 64 13.97 4.07 -1.60
C TRP A 64 14.21 2.90 -2.56
N ASP A 65 15.01 3.07 -3.62
CA ASP A 65 15.41 1.99 -4.51
C ASP A 65 16.22 0.91 -3.75
N LEU A 66 17.12 1.35 -2.88
CA LEU A 66 17.87 0.43 -2.01
C LEU A 66 16.93 -0.36 -1.11
N ILE A 67 15.98 0.31 -0.44
CA ILE A 67 14.96 -0.37 0.40
C ILE A 67 14.13 -1.34 -0.42
N ALA A 68 13.68 -0.95 -1.61
CA ALA A 68 12.89 -1.80 -2.52
C ALA A 68 13.66 -3.09 -2.85
N SER A 69 14.94 -2.99 -3.22
CA SER A 69 15.77 -4.15 -3.52
C SER A 69 15.98 -5.09 -2.33
N LEU A 70 16.16 -4.53 -1.12
CA LEU A 70 16.31 -5.29 0.11
C LEU A 70 15.02 -6.01 0.48
N LEU A 71 13.88 -5.33 0.40
CA LEU A 71 12.58 -5.89 0.74
C LEU A 71 12.13 -6.93 -0.27
N ASN A 72 12.38 -6.74 -1.56
CA ASN A 72 12.10 -7.75 -2.59
C ASN A 72 12.80 -9.07 -2.26
N ARG A 73 14.07 -9.01 -1.86
CA ARG A 73 14.83 -10.18 -1.44
C ARG A 73 14.26 -10.78 -0.16
N ILE A 74 13.92 -9.97 0.84
CA ILE A 74 13.40 -10.45 2.12
C ILE A 74 12.03 -11.12 1.93
N PHE A 75 11.12 -10.51 1.18
CA PHE A 75 9.78 -11.02 0.97
C PHE A 75 9.79 -12.33 0.19
N HIS A 76 10.56 -12.41 -0.90
CA HIS A 76 10.74 -13.66 -1.64
C HIS A 76 11.34 -14.78 -0.77
N ASN A 77 12.27 -14.46 0.14
CA ASN A 77 12.83 -15.46 1.06
C ASN A 77 11.83 -15.92 2.13
N ASN A 78 10.82 -15.10 2.45
CA ASN A 78 9.80 -15.43 3.44
C ASN A 78 8.64 -16.23 2.83
N ASP A 79 8.35 -16.05 1.53
CA ASP A 79 7.31 -16.77 0.80
C ASP A 79 7.67 -16.88 -0.70
N ASP A 80 7.85 -18.11 -1.19
CA ASP A 80 8.17 -18.42 -2.59
C ASP A 80 7.09 -17.95 -3.59
N ASN A 81 5.87 -17.65 -3.10
CA ASN A 81 4.81 -17.08 -3.93
C ASN A 81 4.97 -15.57 -4.17
N ILE A 82 5.85 -14.90 -3.43
CA ILE A 82 6.15 -13.48 -3.61
C ILE A 82 7.27 -13.38 -4.64
N THR A 83 7.07 -12.55 -5.66
CA THR A 83 8.08 -12.39 -6.71
C THR A 83 9.32 -11.68 -6.17
N PRO A 84 10.52 -11.98 -6.71
CA PRO A 84 11.75 -11.29 -6.32
C PRO A 84 11.82 -9.84 -6.85
N TYR A 85 10.75 -9.38 -7.49
CA TYR A 85 10.59 -8.04 -8.06
C TYR A 85 9.29 -7.38 -7.57
N PHE A 86 8.87 -7.70 -6.33
CA PHE A 86 7.61 -7.23 -5.74
C PHE A 86 7.45 -5.71 -5.85
N PHE A 87 8.48 -4.96 -5.49
CA PHE A 87 8.61 -3.54 -5.80
C PHE A 87 9.39 -3.35 -7.10
N TYR A 88 8.77 -2.66 -8.05
CA TYR A 88 9.40 -2.31 -9.32
C TYR A 88 10.53 -1.28 -9.14
N ASP A 89 10.31 -0.27 -8.30
CA ASP A 89 11.24 0.81 -7.99
C ASP A 89 10.99 1.37 -6.58
N GLY A 90 11.84 2.30 -6.16
CA GLY A 90 11.78 3.01 -4.90
C GLY A 90 10.55 3.89 -4.79
N SER A 91 10.09 4.48 -5.89
CA SER A 91 8.86 5.30 -5.91
C SER A 91 7.63 4.47 -5.56
N ASN A 92 7.52 3.26 -6.11
CA ASN A 92 6.47 2.31 -5.80
C ASN A 92 6.58 1.88 -4.33
N CYS A 93 7.78 1.50 -3.86
CA CYS A 93 8.03 1.16 -2.46
C CYS A 93 7.62 2.28 -1.48
N ALA A 94 7.96 3.53 -1.77
CA ALA A 94 7.59 4.69 -0.96
C ALA A 94 6.07 4.91 -0.92
N SER A 95 5.40 4.70 -2.06
CA SER A 95 3.94 4.81 -2.17
C SER A 95 3.23 3.73 -1.35
N PHE A 96 3.77 2.51 -1.35
CA PHE A 96 3.31 1.41 -0.50
C PHE A 96 3.47 1.72 0.98
N PHE A 97 4.64 2.23 1.40
CA PHE A 97 4.84 2.66 2.78
C PHE A 97 3.79 3.69 3.19
N LYS A 98 3.55 4.69 2.33
CA LYS A 98 2.54 5.72 2.60
C LYS A 98 1.15 5.13 2.76
N SER A 99 0.72 4.28 1.83
CA SER A 99 -0.60 3.64 1.86
C SER A 99 -0.78 2.69 3.05
N TRP A 100 0.27 1.97 3.45
CA TRP A 100 0.15 0.93 4.48
C TRP A 100 0.29 1.47 5.90
N TYR A 101 1.08 2.52 6.09
CA TYR A 101 1.53 2.96 7.42
C TYR A 101 1.39 4.47 7.66
N PHE A 102 1.31 5.30 6.63
CA PHE A 102 1.31 6.76 6.76
C PHE A 102 -0.04 7.42 6.48
N ASP A 103 -0.96 6.75 5.79
CA ASP A 103 -2.23 7.36 5.39
C ASP A 103 -3.09 7.72 6.62
N PRO A 104 -3.36 9.02 6.87
CA PRO A 104 -4.19 9.45 7.98
C PRO A 104 -5.69 9.16 7.79
N TYR A 105 -6.16 8.68 6.63
CA TYR A 105 -7.60 8.58 6.30
C TYR A 105 -8.16 7.16 6.14
N THR A 106 -7.42 6.08 6.44
CA THR A 106 -7.94 4.69 6.28
C THR A 106 -8.94 4.24 7.35
N LYS A 107 -9.67 5.16 8.00
CA LYS A 107 -10.68 4.82 9.01
C LYS A 107 -12.01 5.56 8.92
N GLU A 108 -12.42 6.09 7.77
CA GLU A 108 -13.83 6.48 7.57
C GLU A 108 -14.25 6.14 6.16
N THR A 109 -15.07 5.08 6.00
CA THR A 109 -16.11 4.86 4.97
C THR A 109 -16.31 3.37 4.62
N GLU A 110 -16.73 2.54 5.59
CA GLU A 110 -17.47 1.30 5.28
C GLU A 110 -18.65 1.09 6.26
N SER A 111 -19.48 2.13 6.40
CA SER A 111 -20.91 2.12 6.78
C SER A 111 -21.29 3.60 6.86
N ASP A 112 -22.09 4.17 5.96
CA ASP A 112 -23.54 4.02 6.04
C ASP A 112 -24.17 4.22 4.66
N THR A 113 -24.67 3.12 4.10
CA THR A 113 -25.86 3.20 3.24
C THR A 113 -26.94 2.43 3.97
N ALA A 114 -27.73 3.14 4.79
CA ALA A 114 -29.14 2.88 5.05
C ALA A 114 -29.61 3.70 6.26
N ASN A 115 -30.51 4.67 6.01
CA ASN A 115 -31.68 5.00 6.86
C ASN A 115 -31.37 5.59 8.25
N THR A 116 -31.99 6.64 8.79
CA THR A 116 -33.19 7.44 8.51
C THR A 116 -33.21 8.53 9.61
N SER A 117 -33.76 9.71 9.30
CA SER A 117 -34.35 10.71 10.22
C SER A 117 -33.70 11.00 11.60
N GLU A 118 -33.30 12.25 11.77
CA GLU A 118 -33.82 13.17 12.80
C GLU A 118 -34.29 12.53 14.14
N SER A 119 -33.48 12.69 15.20
CA SER A 119 -33.92 13.21 16.50
C SER A 119 -32.77 13.22 17.52
N ASP A 120 -32.73 14.32 18.27
CA ASP A 120 -31.79 14.65 19.33
C ASP A 120 -31.83 13.70 20.53
N THR A 121 -30.68 13.43 21.16
CA THR A 121 -30.36 13.78 22.58
C THR A 121 -29.12 13.04 23.10
N ALA A 122 -28.36 13.74 23.93
CA ALA A 122 -27.11 13.29 24.57
C ALA A 122 -27.28 12.11 25.55
N VAL A 123 -26.19 11.36 25.79
CA VAL A 123 -25.63 11.03 27.13
C VAL A 123 -24.44 10.05 26.96
N ALA A 124 -23.38 10.32 27.72
CA ALA A 124 -22.17 9.51 27.81
C ALA A 124 -22.40 8.17 28.53
N SER A 125 -21.88 7.07 27.98
CA SER A 125 -20.99 6.12 28.69
C SER A 125 -20.66 4.87 27.86
N LYS A 126 -19.35 4.62 27.82
CA LYS A 126 -18.58 3.39 27.55
C LYS A 126 -19.35 2.05 27.61
N SER A 127 -19.22 1.24 26.57
CA SER A 127 -19.05 -0.22 26.70
C SER A 127 -18.48 -0.84 25.42
N ASP A 128 -17.62 -1.82 25.65
CA ASP A 128 -16.80 -2.55 24.70
C ASP A 128 -17.57 -3.24 23.56
N ALA A 129 -17.00 -3.18 22.35
CA ALA A 129 -17.21 -4.18 21.31
C ALA A 129 -15.95 -4.24 20.43
N VAL A 130 -14.88 -4.80 21.01
CA VAL A 130 -13.71 -5.30 20.29
C VAL A 130 -14.17 -6.42 19.37
N ASN A 131 -14.28 -6.15 18.07
CA ASN A 131 -14.35 -7.18 17.04
C ASN A 131 -13.50 -6.73 15.84
N THR A 132 -12.18 -6.81 16.00
CA THR A 132 -11.27 -6.75 14.84
C THR A 132 -10.07 -7.61 15.16
N SER A 133 -10.05 -8.82 14.59
CA SER A 133 -8.86 -9.60 14.20
C SER A 133 -7.51 -9.14 14.82
N GLY A 134 -7.40 -9.30 16.13
CA GLY A 134 -6.37 -8.68 16.96
C GLY A 134 -5.03 -9.41 17.04
N HIS A 135 -4.70 -10.30 16.11
CA HIS A 135 -3.54 -11.17 16.32
C HIS A 135 -2.20 -10.62 15.76
N GLY A 136 -2.23 -9.82 14.68
CA GLY A 136 -1.00 -9.28 14.06
C GLY A 136 -0.59 -7.88 14.54
N ILE A 137 -1.56 -7.06 14.95
CA ILE A 137 -1.32 -5.63 15.17
C ILE A 137 -0.61 -5.36 16.51
N SER A 138 -0.88 -6.14 17.56
CA SER A 138 -0.29 -5.94 18.90
C SER A 138 1.24 -5.95 18.93
N GLY A 139 1.89 -6.71 18.03
CA GLY A 139 3.36 -6.82 17.98
C GLY A 139 4.05 -5.72 17.15
N ILE A 140 3.33 -5.12 16.19
CA ILE A 140 3.89 -4.14 15.25
C ILE A 140 3.83 -2.72 15.82
N GLN A 141 2.85 -2.43 16.70
CA GLN A 141 2.62 -1.11 17.28
C GLN A 141 3.89 -0.37 17.77
N PRO A 142 4.80 -0.97 18.57
CA PRO A 142 5.99 -0.26 19.04
C PRO A 142 6.97 0.07 17.89
N MET A 143 7.17 -0.86 16.95
CA MET A 143 8.10 -0.66 15.82
C MET A 143 7.52 0.30 14.78
N LEU A 144 6.20 0.28 14.58
CA LEU A 144 5.51 1.24 13.73
C LEU A 144 5.62 2.65 14.26
N GLY A 145 5.46 2.83 15.58
CA GLY A 145 5.66 4.13 16.23
C GLY A 145 7.06 4.68 16.00
N GLU A 146 8.09 3.84 16.11
CA GLU A 146 9.48 4.23 15.89
C GLU A 146 9.78 4.55 14.42
N ALA A 147 9.29 3.73 13.48
CA ALA A 147 9.45 3.96 12.04
C ALA A 147 8.76 5.23 11.55
N VAL A 148 7.52 5.47 11.98
CA VAL A 148 6.77 6.69 11.66
C VAL A 148 7.47 7.91 12.26
N LYS A 149 7.99 7.80 13.48
CA LYS A 149 8.76 8.88 14.11
C LYS A 149 10.04 9.19 13.33
N ALA A 150 10.85 8.18 12.99
CA ALA A 150 12.08 8.36 12.23
C ALA A 150 11.81 8.99 10.85
N TYR A 151 10.74 8.58 10.18
CA TYR A 151 10.32 9.17 8.91
C TYR A 151 9.93 10.64 9.07
N ASN A 152 9.10 10.98 10.06
CA ASN A 152 8.69 12.36 10.32
C ASN A 152 9.85 13.27 10.73
N ASP A 153 10.80 12.75 11.51
CA ASP A 153 11.99 13.50 11.93
C ASP A 153 12.91 13.78 10.71
N SER A 154 13.10 12.78 9.84
CA SER A 154 13.83 12.95 8.57
C SER A 154 13.18 13.97 7.64
N LEU A 155 11.84 13.97 7.57
CA LEU A 155 11.10 15.01 6.83
C LEU A 155 11.32 16.40 7.41
N LYS A 156 11.23 16.57 8.74
CA LYS A 156 11.47 17.87 9.39
C LYS A 156 12.87 18.39 9.11
N GLU A 157 13.87 17.51 9.14
CA GLU A 157 15.25 17.84 8.82
C GLU A 157 15.40 18.35 7.38
N TYR A 158 14.85 17.61 6.43
CA TYR A 158 14.84 18.01 5.02
C TYR A 158 14.24 19.41 4.82
N TRP A 159 13.08 19.66 5.44
CA TRP A 159 12.41 20.96 5.34
C TRP A 159 13.21 22.06 6.02
N ARG A 160 13.87 21.80 7.15
CA ARG A 160 14.76 22.75 7.85
C ARG A 160 15.93 23.18 6.97
N GLU A 161 16.65 22.23 6.38
CA GLU A 161 17.77 22.52 5.48
C GLU A 161 17.31 23.31 4.24
N HIS A 162 16.13 22.99 3.70
CA HIS A 162 15.59 23.68 2.53
C HIS A 162 14.91 25.03 2.84
N THR A 163 14.49 25.31 4.08
CA THR A 163 13.89 26.60 4.45
C THR A 163 14.92 27.63 4.92
N GLU A 164 16.07 27.21 5.43
CA GLU A 164 17.21 28.09 5.75
C GLU A 164 17.93 28.63 4.50
N LEU A 165 17.65 28.09 3.31
CA LEU A 165 18.15 28.62 2.03
C LEU A 165 17.31 29.78 1.45
N PHE A 166 16.17 30.10 2.09
CA PHE A 166 15.25 31.17 1.65
C PHE A 166 15.24 32.41 2.56
N PHE A 167 16.14 32.48 3.55
CA PHE A 167 16.42 33.67 4.37
C PHE A 167 17.90 34.04 4.31
#